data_AF-A0A8B6D5Z6-F1
#
_entry.id   AF-A0A8B6D5Z6-F1
#
_cell.length_a   1.000
_cell.length_b   1.000
_cell.length_c   1.000
_cell.angle_alpha   90.00
_cell.angle_beta   90.00
_cell.angle_gamma   90.00
#
_symmetry.space_group_name_H-M   'P 1'
#
loop_
_entity.id
_entity.type
_entity.pdbx_description
1 polymer ?
#
loop_
_entity_poly.entity_id
_entity_poly.type
_entity_poly.pdbx_seq_one_letter_code
_entity_poly.pdbx_strand_id
1 'polypeptide(L)'
;VEDRKKEYIKRFKKCFGDLDKANHNRGIFFISNTEFLKSDFNKLKTKISDVAKKMMYFSEELPMQWIQLENALSVLKDESKQNILSWQTCMELAEMLSIKENELLPFLTYQHKIGNIIFFADIKEYIILQPDWLVKCFRCLVCDNHPQKRNIEIIQLTDWHNLEKTGQFIR
;
A
#
# COMPACT_ATOMS: atom_id res chain seq x y z
N VAL A 1 17.05 -0.99 -30.86
CA VAL A 1 16.36 -1.00 -29.55
C VAL A 1 16.87 -2.13 -28.66
N GLU A 2 16.98 -3.35 -29.18
CA GLU A 2 17.51 -4.53 -28.47
C GLU A 2 18.88 -4.31 -27.80
N ASP A 3 19.83 -3.65 -28.47
CA ASP A 3 21.17 -3.44 -27.90
C ASP A 3 21.17 -2.48 -26.71
N ARG A 4 20.29 -1.46 -26.72
CA ARG A 4 20.08 -0.56 -25.57
C ARG A 4 19.46 -1.30 -24.39
N LYS A 5 18.52 -2.23 -24.64
CA LYS A 5 17.92 -3.07 -23.58
C LYS A 5 18.99 -3.96 -22.93
N LYS A 6 19.88 -4.56 -23.72
CA LYS A 6 20.98 -5.40 -23.22
C LYS A 6 22.00 -4.58 -22.42
N GLU A 7 22.36 -3.39 -22.91
CA GLU A 7 23.27 -2.48 -22.22
C GLU A 7 22.69 -2.03 -20.86
N TYR A 8 21.39 -1.71 -20.81
CA TYR A 8 20.71 -1.37 -19.57
C TYR A 8 20.75 -2.51 -18.56
N ILE A 9 20.44 -3.75 -18.96
CA ILE A 9 20.52 -4.92 -18.07
C ILE A 9 21.94 -5.10 -17.54
N LYS A 10 22.96 -4.91 -18.39
CA LYS A 10 24.38 -5.02 -17.98
C LYS A 10 24.74 -3.96 -16.94
N ARG A 11 24.33 -2.71 -17.14
CA ARG A 11 24.53 -1.62 -16.17
C ARG A 11 23.77 -1.88 -14.87
N PHE A 12 22.52 -2.32 -14.96
CA PHE A 12 21.70 -2.63 -13.81
C PHE A 12 22.34 -3.72 -12.95
N LYS A 13 22.81 -4.81 -13.57
CA LYS A 13 23.53 -5.88 -12.86
C LYS A 13 24.85 -5.39 -12.24
N LYS A 14 25.57 -4.50 -12.92
CA LYS A 14 26.80 -3.90 -12.36
C LYS A 14 26.54 -3.04 -11.13
N CYS A 15 25.44 -2.28 -11.10
CA CYS A 15 25.13 -1.38 -9.99
C CYS A 15 24.43 -2.07 -8.82
N PHE A 16 23.63 -3.10 -9.08
CA PHE A 16 22.73 -3.68 -8.09
C PHE A 16 22.89 -5.18 -7.90
N GLY A 17 23.77 -5.86 -8.64
CA GLY A 17 23.91 -7.32 -8.61
C GLY A 17 24.43 -7.88 -7.29
N ASP A 18 25.28 -7.13 -6.59
CA ASP A 18 25.96 -7.57 -5.37
C ASP A 18 25.27 -7.06 -4.08
N LEU A 19 24.18 -6.31 -4.20
CA LEU A 19 23.44 -5.79 -3.04
C LEU A 19 22.39 -6.81 -2.59
N ASP A 20 22.15 -6.93 -1.29
CA ASP A 20 21.03 -7.75 -0.75
C ASP A 20 19.67 -7.35 -1.36
N LYS A 21 19.56 -6.09 -1.78
CA LYS A 21 18.39 -5.54 -2.48
C LYS A 21 18.16 -6.12 -3.88
N ALA A 22 19.14 -6.80 -4.47
CA ALA A 22 19.00 -7.55 -5.72
C ALA A 22 17.89 -8.60 -5.62
N ASN A 23 17.70 -9.18 -4.44
CA ASN A 23 16.68 -10.20 -4.17
C ASN A 23 15.24 -9.65 -4.23
N HIS A 24 15.06 -8.33 -4.13
CA HIS A 24 13.75 -7.69 -4.34
C HIS A 24 13.40 -7.53 -5.83
N ASN A 25 14.35 -7.72 -6.74
CA ASN A 25 14.09 -7.63 -8.17
C ASN A 25 13.38 -8.88 -8.69
N ARG A 26 12.14 -8.72 -9.16
CA ARG A 26 11.32 -9.82 -9.72
C ARG A 26 11.30 -9.87 -11.25
N GLY A 27 12.09 -9.02 -11.91
CA GLY A 27 12.28 -8.99 -13.36
C GLY A 27 12.40 -7.56 -13.91
N ILE A 28 13.05 -7.43 -15.08
CA ILE A 28 13.15 -6.17 -15.83
C ILE A 28 12.23 -6.28 -17.05
N PHE A 29 11.29 -5.33 -17.16
CA PHE A 29 10.34 -5.25 -18.27
C PHE A 29 10.52 -3.92 -19.00
N PHE A 30 10.61 -3.96 -20.33
CA PHE A 30 10.69 -2.76 -21.16
C PHE A 30 9.32 -2.52 -21.77
N ILE A 31 8.67 -1.44 -21.36
CA ILE A 31 7.31 -1.10 -21.78
C ILE A 31 7.35 0.25 -22.46
N SER A 32 6.69 0.35 -23.60
CA SER A 32 6.51 1.61 -24.31
C SER A 32 5.11 2.14 -24.02
N ASN A 33 5.01 3.41 -23.61
CA ASN A 33 3.71 4.08 -23.45
C ASN A 33 3.13 4.58 -24.79
N THR A 34 3.93 4.61 -25.86
CA THR A 34 3.53 5.08 -27.19
C THR A 34 3.15 3.94 -28.13
N GLU A 35 3.79 2.78 -27.96
CA GLU A 35 3.51 1.57 -28.72
C GLU A 35 2.79 0.60 -27.79
N PHE A 36 1.45 0.56 -27.86
CA PHE A 36 0.64 -0.40 -27.10
C PHE A 36 0.76 -1.80 -27.71
N LEU A 37 1.97 -2.35 -27.69
CA LEU A 37 2.21 -3.75 -28.01
C LEU A 37 1.63 -4.57 -26.86
N LYS A 38 0.40 -5.05 -27.07
CA LYS A 38 -0.34 -5.91 -26.12
C LYS A 38 0.52 -7.06 -25.58
N SER A 39 1.49 -7.54 -26.35
CA SER A 39 2.39 -8.63 -25.99
C SER A 39 3.26 -8.32 -24.76
N ASP A 40 3.81 -7.11 -24.63
CA ASP A 40 4.72 -6.78 -23.53
C ASP A 40 3.96 -6.47 -22.23
N PHE A 41 2.78 -5.83 -22.33
CA PHE A 41 1.86 -5.71 -21.21
C PHE A 41 1.32 -7.07 -20.74
N ASN A 42 1.04 -8.00 -21.67
CA ASN A 42 0.64 -9.36 -21.31
C ASN A 42 1.75 -10.08 -20.55
N LYS A 43 3.02 -9.96 -20.97
CA LYS A 43 4.17 -10.54 -20.23
C LYS A 43 4.27 -9.97 -18.81
N LEU A 44 4.10 -8.65 -18.66
CA LEU A 44 4.09 -8.02 -17.34
C LEU A 44 2.92 -8.55 -16.50
N LYS A 45 1.70 -8.58 -17.05
CA LYS A 45 0.49 -9.08 -16.36
C LYS A 45 0.65 -10.53 -15.90
N THR A 46 1.15 -11.40 -16.77
CA THR A 46 1.43 -12.81 -16.42
C THR A 46 2.46 -12.88 -15.29
N LYS A 47 3.55 -12.10 -15.37
CA LYS A 47 4.54 -12.09 -14.30
C LYS A 47 3.96 -11.62 -12.97
N ILE A 48 3.18 -10.54 -12.96
CA ILE A 48 2.51 -10.04 -11.76
C ILE A 48 1.61 -11.14 -11.17
N SER A 49 0.85 -11.84 -12.02
CA SER A 49 0.01 -12.96 -11.57
C SER A 49 0.82 -14.11 -10.96
N ASP A 50 1.90 -14.52 -11.62
CA ASP A 50 2.78 -15.59 -11.12
C ASP A 50 3.44 -15.21 -9.78
N VAL A 51 3.81 -13.94 -9.65
CA VAL A 51 4.41 -13.40 -8.44
C VAL A 51 3.38 -13.32 -7.31
N ALA A 52 2.17 -12.87 -7.60
CA ALA A 52 1.07 -12.80 -6.62
C ALA A 52 0.69 -14.19 -6.11
N LYS A 53 0.59 -15.19 -7.00
CA LYS A 53 0.30 -16.59 -6.64
C LYS A 53 1.35 -17.23 -5.73
N LYS A 54 2.60 -16.76 -5.79
CA LYS A 54 3.70 -17.26 -4.95
C LYS A 54 3.76 -16.60 -3.58
N MET A 55 2.94 -15.59 -3.32
CA MET A 55 2.91 -14.97 -2.00
C MET A 55 2.24 -15.91 -1.00
N MET A 56 2.88 -16.08 0.17
CA MET A 56 2.43 -17.03 1.21
C MET A 56 0.99 -16.80 1.66
N TYR A 57 0.53 -15.55 1.71
CA TYR A 57 -0.82 -15.21 2.19
C TYR A 57 -1.96 -15.73 1.28
N PHE A 58 -1.69 -16.06 0.01
CA PHE A 58 -2.72 -16.63 -0.89
C PHE A 58 -3.00 -18.11 -0.61
N SER A 59 -2.16 -18.79 0.19
CA SER A 59 -2.31 -20.21 0.52
C SER A 59 -2.69 -20.44 1.99
N GLU A 60 -2.91 -19.37 2.76
CA GLU A 60 -3.34 -19.47 4.15
C GLU A 60 -4.87 -19.67 4.22
N GLU A 61 -5.32 -20.68 4.95
CA GLU A 61 -6.73 -20.86 5.27
C GLU A 61 -7.13 -19.83 6.33
N LEU A 62 -8.04 -18.91 5.98
CA LEU A 62 -8.53 -17.89 6.89
C LEU A 62 -9.83 -18.34 7.55
N PRO A 63 -10.02 -18.12 8.86
CA PRO A 63 -11.30 -18.35 9.51
C PRO A 63 -12.41 -17.52 8.86
N MET A 64 -13.57 -18.15 8.59
CA MET A 64 -14.71 -17.47 7.97
C MET A 64 -15.18 -16.24 8.77
N GLN A 65 -15.00 -16.25 10.09
CA GLN A 65 -15.35 -15.14 10.98
C GLN A 65 -14.53 -13.87 10.68
N TRP A 66 -13.30 -14.00 10.18
CA TRP A 66 -12.47 -12.85 9.82
C TRP A 66 -13.06 -12.05 8.66
N ILE A 67 -13.76 -12.72 7.74
CA ILE A 67 -14.44 -12.07 6.62
C ILE A 67 -15.57 -11.17 7.12
N GLN A 68 -16.30 -11.61 8.15
CA GLN A 68 -17.38 -10.81 8.74
C GLN A 68 -16.84 -9.55 9.41
N LEU A 69 -15.73 -9.67 10.13
CA LEU A 69 -15.06 -8.53 10.75
C LEU A 69 -14.47 -7.59 9.71
N GLU A 70 -13.85 -8.12 8.65
CA GLU A 70 -13.34 -7.32 7.52
C GLU A 70 -14.45 -6.50 6.86
N ASN A 71 -15.61 -7.09 6.61
CA ASN A 71 -16.77 -6.38 6.06
C ASN A 71 -17.29 -5.29 7.01
N ALA A 72 -17.32 -5.55 8.32
CA ALA A 72 -17.70 -4.54 9.30
C ALA A 72 -16.72 -3.34 9.30
N LEU A 73 -15.41 -3.63 9.22
CA LEU A 73 -14.38 -2.60 9.11
C LEU A 73 -14.45 -1.84 7.77
N SER A 74 -14.81 -2.49 6.66
CA SER A 74 -14.97 -1.81 5.38
C SER A 74 -16.16 -0.86 5.38
N VAL A 75 -17.27 -1.23 6.02
CA VAL A 75 -18.43 -0.34 6.22
C VAL A 75 -18.02 0.90 7.02
N LEU A 76 -17.26 0.73 8.11
CA LEU A 76 -16.74 1.86 8.88
C LEU A 76 -15.80 2.75 8.04
N LYS A 77 -14.96 2.14 7.21
CA LYS A 77 -14.04 2.84 6.31
C LYS A 77 -14.77 3.68 5.27
N ASP A 78 -15.77 3.12 4.61
CA ASP A 78 -16.38 3.70 3.41
C ASP A 78 -17.61 4.56 3.73
N GLU A 79 -18.47 4.10 4.64
CA GLU A 79 -19.72 4.80 4.98
C GLU A 79 -19.50 5.87 6.06
N SER A 80 -18.77 5.51 7.13
CA SER A 80 -18.55 6.42 8.25
C SER A 80 -17.30 7.31 8.10
N LYS A 81 -16.52 7.10 7.02
CA LYS A 81 -15.27 7.83 6.71
C LYS A 81 -14.30 7.87 7.90
N GLN A 82 -14.29 6.82 8.70
CA GLN A 82 -13.38 6.72 9.84
C GLN A 82 -11.98 6.32 9.35
N ASN A 83 -11.00 7.15 9.67
CA ASN A 83 -9.60 6.90 9.32
C ASN A 83 -8.89 6.07 10.39
N ILE A 84 -9.31 6.23 11.66
CA ILE A 84 -8.73 5.60 12.85
C ILE A 84 -9.87 5.00 13.66
N LEU A 85 -9.63 3.81 14.20
CA LEU A 85 -10.49 3.09 15.12
C LEU A 85 -9.75 2.87 16.44
N SER A 86 -10.45 2.97 17.56
CA SER A 86 -9.86 2.61 18.86
C SER A 86 -9.81 1.10 19.05
N TRP A 87 -8.86 0.61 19.85
CA TRP A 87 -8.80 -0.80 20.25
C TRP A 87 -10.11 -1.29 20.87
N GLN A 88 -10.68 -0.48 21.77
CA GLN A 88 -11.90 -0.83 22.50
C GLN A 88 -13.09 -1.01 21.55
N THR A 89 -13.27 -0.09 20.60
CA THR A 89 -14.32 -0.20 19.59
C THR A 89 -14.11 -1.43 18.69
N CYS A 90 -12.85 -1.75 18.35
CA CYS A 90 -12.53 -2.95 17.58
C CYS A 90 -12.85 -4.24 18.34
N MET A 91 -12.56 -4.26 19.66
CA MET A 91 -12.91 -5.35 20.56
C MET A 91 -14.44 -5.54 20.66
N GLU A 92 -15.19 -4.46 20.88
CA GLU A 92 -16.66 -4.50 20.91
C GLU A 92 -17.24 -5.06 19.60
N LEU A 93 -16.69 -4.66 18.44
CA LEU A 93 -17.08 -5.19 17.14
C LEU A 93 -16.75 -6.68 17.00
N ALA A 94 -15.59 -7.11 17.47
CA ALA A 94 -15.19 -8.51 17.47
C ALA A 94 -16.11 -9.36 18.37
N GLU A 95 -16.43 -8.87 19.57
CA GLU A 95 -17.34 -9.54 20.51
C GLU A 95 -18.75 -9.69 19.93
N MET A 96 -19.29 -8.65 19.26
CA MET A 96 -20.58 -8.73 18.57
C MET A 96 -20.60 -9.81 17.47
N LEU A 97 -19.45 -10.10 16.86
CA LEU A 97 -19.27 -11.13 15.84
C LEU A 97 -18.78 -12.47 16.42
N SER A 98 -18.79 -12.62 17.75
CA SER A 98 -18.32 -13.82 18.46
C SER A 98 -16.86 -14.20 18.15
N ILE A 99 -16.03 -13.21 17.83
CA ILE A 99 -14.58 -13.37 17.62
C ILE A 99 -13.89 -13.11 18.96
N LYS A 100 -13.00 -14.02 19.35
CA LYS A 100 -12.26 -13.91 20.61
C LYS A 100 -11.09 -12.93 20.47
N GLU A 101 -10.71 -12.29 21.57
CA GLU A 101 -9.55 -11.38 21.62
C GLU A 101 -8.25 -12.04 21.11
N ASN A 102 -8.05 -13.32 21.43
CA ASN A 102 -6.87 -14.08 20.99
C ASN A 102 -6.82 -14.29 19.47
N GLU A 103 -7.95 -14.19 18.77
CA GLU A 103 -8.04 -14.26 17.31
C GLU A 103 -7.97 -12.88 16.65
N LEU A 104 -8.30 -11.81 17.40
CA LEU A 104 -8.25 -10.44 16.92
C LEU A 104 -6.82 -9.97 16.62
N LEU A 105 -5.84 -10.32 17.48
CA LEU A 105 -4.44 -9.97 17.25
C LEU A 105 -3.86 -10.60 15.97
N PRO A 106 -4.03 -11.91 15.71
CA PRO A 106 -3.69 -12.53 14.43
C PRO A 106 -4.38 -11.88 13.24
N PHE A 107 -5.68 -11.57 13.34
CA PHE A 107 -6.44 -10.90 12.28
C PHE A 107 -5.86 -9.53 11.94
N LEU A 108 -5.64 -8.67 12.93
CA LEU A 108 -5.09 -7.33 12.71
C LEU A 108 -3.66 -7.38 12.16
N THR A 109 -2.87 -8.35 12.62
CA THR A 109 -1.51 -8.58 12.11
C THR A 109 -1.54 -9.03 10.65
N TYR A 110 -2.49 -9.89 10.28
CA TYR A 110 -2.70 -10.33 8.90
C TYR A 110 -3.12 -9.13 8.01
N GLN A 111 -4.12 -8.37 8.43
CA GLN A 111 -4.62 -7.20 7.72
C GLN A 111 -3.55 -6.11 7.57
N HIS A 112 -2.67 -5.96 8.56
CA HIS A 112 -1.49 -5.08 8.48
C HIS A 112 -0.48 -5.56 7.43
N LYS A 113 -0.18 -6.86 7.37
CA LYS A 113 0.76 -7.43 6.39
C LYS A 113 0.32 -7.24 4.95
N ILE A 114 -0.98 -7.37 4.68
CA ILE A 114 -1.53 -7.15 3.32
C ILE A 114 -1.73 -5.65 3.02
N GLY A 115 -1.62 -4.79 4.03
CA GLY A 115 -1.68 -3.34 3.88
C GLY A 115 -3.10 -2.79 3.78
N ASN A 116 -4.13 -3.54 4.19
CA ASN A 116 -5.51 -3.06 4.24
C ASN A 116 -5.71 -2.08 5.40
N ILE A 117 -5.06 -2.34 6.53
CA ILE A 117 -5.03 -1.49 7.73
C ILE A 117 -3.58 -1.30 8.18
N ILE A 118 -3.35 -0.36 9.10
CA ILE A 118 -2.08 -0.22 9.79
C ILE A 118 -2.31 -0.41 11.28
N PHE A 119 -1.65 -1.41 11.84
CA PHE A 119 -1.72 -1.77 13.25
C PHE A 119 -0.30 -1.94 13.81
N PHE A 120 -0.04 -1.31 14.94
CA PHE A 120 1.23 -1.42 15.65
C PHE A 120 0.99 -2.16 16.96
N ALA A 121 1.60 -3.34 17.11
CA ALA A 121 1.46 -4.14 18.33
C ALA A 121 1.97 -3.44 19.59
N ASP A 122 2.91 -2.49 19.42
CA ASP A 122 3.48 -1.67 20.50
C ASP A 122 2.57 -0.51 20.91
N ILE A 123 1.66 -0.08 20.02
CA ILE A 123 0.70 1.03 20.23
C ILE A 123 -0.70 0.50 19.89
N LYS A 124 -1.18 -0.42 20.73
CA LYS A 124 -2.45 -1.13 20.47
C LYS A 124 -3.67 -0.22 20.47
N GLU A 125 -3.58 0.95 21.10
CA GLU A 125 -4.70 1.88 21.32
C GLU A 125 -5.40 2.31 20.03
N TYR A 126 -4.65 2.40 18.93
CA TYR A 126 -5.14 2.93 17.66
C TYR A 126 -4.90 1.95 16.51
N ILE A 127 -5.95 1.74 15.72
CA ILE A 127 -5.92 0.98 14.48
C ILE A 127 -6.25 1.94 13.34
N ILE A 128 -5.34 2.08 12.38
CA ILE A 128 -5.56 2.96 11.23
C ILE A 128 -6.26 2.14 10.14
N LEU A 129 -7.53 2.46 9.88
CA LEU A 129 -8.35 1.78 8.87
C LEU A 129 -7.98 2.19 7.43
N GLN A 130 -7.46 3.41 7.27
CA GLN A 130 -7.10 3.98 5.98
C GLN A 130 -5.59 4.28 5.88
N PRO A 131 -4.80 3.37 5.30
CA PRO A 131 -3.38 3.61 5.02
C PRO A 131 -3.14 4.90 4.21
N ASP A 132 -4.01 5.20 3.24
CA ASP A 132 -3.91 6.41 2.41
C ASP A 132 -4.00 7.70 3.22
N TRP A 133 -4.79 7.70 4.30
CA TRP A 133 -4.87 8.83 5.22
C TRP A 133 -3.53 9.06 5.91
N LEU A 134 -2.90 7.99 6.40
CA LEU A 134 -1.57 8.09 7.04
C LEU A 134 -0.51 8.58 6.05
N VAL A 135 -0.53 8.10 4.80
CA VAL A 135 0.38 8.58 3.75
C VAL A 135 0.19 10.07 3.49
N LYS A 136 -1.07 10.56 3.45
CA LYS A 136 -1.36 12.00 3.33
C LYS A 136 -0.84 12.78 4.53
N CYS A 137 -0.98 12.27 5.76
CA CYS A 137 -0.43 12.89 6.96
C CYS A 137 1.09 13.01 6.90
N PHE A 138 1.79 11.93 6.54
CA PHE A 138 3.25 11.96 6.39
C PHE A 138 3.69 12.90 5.27
N ARG A 139 2.95 12.94 4.17
CA ARG A 139 3.20 13.88 3.08
C ARG A 139 3.14 15.32 3.59
N CYS A 140 2.08 15.70 4.32
CA CYS A 140 1.99 17.04 4.90
C CYS A 140 3.17 17.34 5.83
N LEU A 141 3.53 16.39 6.71
CA LEU A 141 4.58 16.58 7.70
C LEU A 141 5.98 16.73 7.08
N VAL A 142 6.31 15.92 6.08
CA VAL A 142 7.64 15.94 5.44
C VAL A 142 7.77 17.09 4.44
N CYS A 143 6.66 17.48 3.79
CA CYS A 143 6.66 18.55 2.78
C CYS A 143 6.48 19.96 3.38
N ASP A 144 6.29 20.09 4.69
CA ASP A 144 6.10 21.39 5.35
C ASP A 144 7.41 22.19 5.47
N ASN A 145 7.83 22.79 4.36
CA ASN A 145 9.01 23.67 4.29
C ASN A 145 8.72 25.14 4.67
N HIS A 146 7.63 25.45 5.38
CA HIS A 146 7.32 26.84 5.76
C HIS A 146 7.02 27.03 7.25
N PRO A 147 7.94 27.63 8.04
CA PRO A 147 7.71 27.92 9.45
C PRO A 147 6.72 29.06 9.75
N GLN A 148 5.97 29.59 8.76
CA GLN A 148 5.19 30.84 8.93
C GLN A 148 3.73 30.84 8.46
N LYS A 149 3.11 29.70 8.11
CA LYS A 149 1.66 29.69 7.80
C LYS A 149 0.92 28.61 8.56
N ARG A 150 0.53 28.93 9.80
CA ARG A 150 -0.44 28.18 10.61
C ARG A 150 -1.90 28.37 10.14
N ASN A 151 -2.12 28.43 8.83
CA ASN A 151 -3.45 28.27 8.23
C ASN A 151 -3.37 27.05 7.32
N ILE A 152 -3.60 25.89 7.94
CA ILE A 152 -3.53 24.55 7.35
C ILE A 152 -4.81 24.30 6.54
N GLU A 153 -5.07 25.15 5.56
CA GLU A 153 -6.08 24.88 4.54
C GLU A 153 -5.42 24.96 3.17
N ILE A 154 -5.25 23.77 2.57
CA ILE A 154 -5.41 23.53 1.13
C ILE A 154 -4.27 24.01 0.19
N ILE A 155 -3.27 24.78 0.64
CA ILE A 155 -2.25 25.31 -0.30
C ILE A 155 -1.28 24.21 -0.83
N GLN A 156 -1.04 23.11 -0.10
CA GLN A 156 -0.20 21.99 -0.60
C GLN A 156 -0.94 21.01 -1.54
N LEU A 157 -2.24 21.19 -1.81
CA LEU A 157 -2.98 20.30 -2.73
C LEU A 157 -2.83 20.72 -4.20
N THR A 158 -2.55 21.99 -4.49
CA THR A 158 -2.51 22.53 -5.86
C THR A 158 -1.33 22.03 -6.69
N ASP A 159 -0.13 21.92 -6.12
CA ASP A 159 1.06 21.48 -6.88
C ASP A 159 0.98 20.01 -7.28
N TRP A 160 0.32 19.22 -6.46
CA TRP A 160 0.14 17.79 -6.70
C TRP A 160 -1.05 17.46 -7.59
N HIS A 161 -2.14 18.24 -7.50
CA HIS A 161 -3.23 18.14 -8.49
C HIS A 161 -2.72 18.47 -9.90
N ASN A 162 -1.80 19.43 -10.00
CA ASN A 162 -1.10 19.71 -11.24
C ASN A 162 -0.20 18.55 -11.64
N LEU A 163 0.62 17.98 -10.74
CA LEU A 163 1.40 16.79 -11.06
C LEU A 163 0.54 15.60 -11.54
N GLU A 164 -0.59 15.34 -10.89
CA GLU A 164 -1.51 14.25 -11.27
C GLU A 164 -2.14 14.48 -12.64
N LYS A 165 -2.42 15.74 -13.01
CA LYS A 165 -3.02 16.08 -14.30
C LYS A 165 -2.01 16.27 -15.43
N THR A 166 -0.84 16.80 -15.13
CA THR A 166 0.12 17.30 -16.13
C THR A 166 1.46 16.56 -16.11
N GLY A 167 1.74 15.79 -15.06
CA GLY A 167 3.02 15.11 -14.85
C GLY A 167 4.18 16.03 -14.49
N GLN A 168 3.92 17.31 -14.15
CA GLN A 168 4.96 18.29 -13.84
C GLN A 168 4.74 18.96 -12.48
N PHE A 169 5.84 19.09 -11.73
CA PHE A 169 5.90 19.86 -10.49
C PHE A 169 6.13 21.32 -10.84
N ILE A 170 5.25 22.21 -10.38
CA ILE A 170 5.48 23.66 -10.48
C ILE A 170 6.48 24.02 -9.37
N ARG A 171 7.61 24.61 -9.76
CA ARG A 171 8.71 24.98 -8.86
C ARG A 171 8.94 26.48 -8.92
#